data_AF-A0A0R0F5L6-F1
#
_entry.id   AF-A0A0R0F5L6-F1
#
_cell.length_a   1.000
_cell.length_b   1.000
_cell.length_c   1.000
_cell.angle_alpha   90.00
_cell.angle_beta   90.00
_cell.angle_gamma   90.00
#
_symmetry.space_group_name_H-M   'P 1'
#
loop_
_entity.id
_entity.type
_entity.pdbx_description
1 polymer ?
#
loop_
_entity_poly.entity_id
_entity_poly.type
_entity_poly.pdbx_seq_one_letter_code
_entity_poly.pdbx_strand_id
1 'polypeptide(L)'
;MGSFQTPIGMRSSTLLETSCGFLLQELQIIWDEVGEDKFEREKVLLDLEQECLEVYRRKVDRANISRARLHQELAEAEAEFTHLLLSLGERSLPGRPEKRAGSLKEQLDSITPALREMRLRKEERLNQFRTVQGQIQKISAEIAGNSDNEPSTIVVNENDLSLKRLEEYQNELHRLYNEKNERLQQVEKYIDIIHSLSTILGKDSSAIIMEVHPSLNDLCGITKNISDTILDKLNITVESLFEEKQTRLDKLHHLGKALSNLWNLMDTSYSERQSFSHVINLLSLSSAEVTDPGSLTLEIVQQTEAEVKRLDQLKASKMKELFQKKQEELELICKKSHVEIPSREEMNNIINLINSGEIDHSDLLLSMDEQISRAKEEASSRKAIMEKVEKWMLACDEEHWLEEYSRDENRYSVSRGAHKNLRRAERARIMVSRMPGTSNGHIGRI
;
A
#
# COMPACT_ATOMS: atom_id res chain seq x y z
N MET A 1 50.43 66.47 41.78
CA MET A 1 49.75 67.77 41.93
C MET A 1 48.27 67.54 41.64
N GLY A 2 47.41 67.73 42.64
CA GLY A 2 45.96 67.55 42.51
C GLY A 2 45.28 67.02 43.78
N SER A 3 45.46 67.71 44.92
CA SER A 3 44.71 67.44 46.15
C SER A 3 43.37 68.16 46.09
N PHE A 4 42.28 67.40 46.01
CA PHE A 4 40.93 67.93 46.14
C PHE A 4 40.69 68.42 47.57
N GLN A 5 40.32 69.69 47.67
CA GLN A 5 39.82 70.35 48.87
C GLN A 5 38.50 69.68 49.32
N THR A 6 38.45 69.29 50.58
CA THR A 6 37.19 68.96 51.28
C THR A 6 36.53 70.26 51.76
N PRO A 7 35.20 70.43 51.63
CA PRO A 7 34.51 71.50 52.32
C PRO A 7 34.38 71.11 53.79
N ILE A 8 35.15 71.79 54.64
CA ILE A 8 34.94 71.83 56.09
C ILE A 8 33.69 72.68 56.32
N GLY A 9 32.54 72.01 56.31
CA GLY A 9 31.24 72.58 56.70
C GLY A 9 30.89 72.17 58.12
N MET A 10 31.07 73.10 59.05
CA MET A 10 30.38 73.22 60.35
C MET A 10 30.14 71.92 61.14
N ARG A 11 31.05 71.62 62.07
CA ARG A 11 30.68 70.91 63.31
C ARG A 11 30.44 71.95 64.40
N SER A 12 29.19 72.02 64.85
CA SER A 12 28.66 72.96 65.82
C SER A 12 29.43 72.99 67.15
N SER A 13 29.47 74.18 67.74
CA SER A 13 30.14 74.56 68.99
C SER A 13 29.56 73.96 70.29
N THR A 14 28.62 73.00 70.20
CA THR A 14 27.97 72.33 71.35
C THR A 14 28.68 71.06 71.81
N LEU A 15 29.80 70.68 71.20
CA LEU A 15 30.54 69.45 71.52
C LEU A 15 31.54 69.57 72.68
N LEU A 16 31.85 70.79 73.12
CA LEU A 16 32.91 71.02 74.12
C LEU A 16 32.52 70.52 75.53
N GLU A 17 31.24 70.67 75.92
CA GLU A 17 30.70 70.22 77.23
C GLU A 17 30.47 68.70 77.32
N THR A 18 30.61 67.95 76.22
CA THR A 18 30.42 66.49 76.20
C THR A 18 31.66 65.74 75.72
N SER A 19 32.82 66.40 75.67
CA SER A 19 34.07 65.76 75.25
C SER A 19 34.64 64.91 76.39
N CYS A 20 35.28 63.78 76.07
CA CYS A 20 35.89 62.91 77.08
C CYS A 20 36.87 63.67 77.99
N GLY A 21 37.60 64.65 77.44
CA GLY A 21 38.53 65.48 78.21
C GLY A 21 37.83 66.39 79.23
N PHE A 22 36.67 66.96 78.89
CA PHE A 22 35.88 67.79 79.80
C PHE A 22 35.29 66.95 80.95
N LEU A 23 34.69 65.79 80.62
CA LEU A 23 34.09 64.89 81.63
C LEU A 23 35.14 64.31 82.58
N LEU A 24 36.36 64.04 82.10
CA LEU A 24 37.47 63.62 82.96
C LEU A 24 37.95 64.74 83.90
N GLN A 25 37.92 65.99 83.44
CA GLN A 25 38.27 67.15 84.27
C GLN A 25 37.20 67.40 85.35
N GLU A 26 35.92 67.22 85.02
CA GLU A 26 34.82 67.29 85.99
C GLU A 26 34.92 66.17 87.03
N LEU A 27 35.22 64.94 86.59
CA LEU A 27 35.48 63.80 87.48
C LEU A 27 36.67 64.05 88.42
N GLN A 28 37.71 64.72 87.92
CA GLN A 28 38.87 65.11 88.73
C GLN A 28 38.50 66.12 89.82
N ILE A 29 37.69 67.14 89.49
CA ILE A 29 37.20 68.12 90.47
C ILE A 29 36.37 67.41 91.56
N ILE A 30 35.46 66.50 91.16
CA ILE A 30 34.63 65.73 92.11
C ILE A 30 35.50 64.86 93.02
N TRP A 31 36.49 64.16 92.48
CA TRP A 31 37.41 63.36 93.30
C TRP A 31 38.22 64.19 94.29
N ASP A 32 38.62 65.41 93.90
CA ASP A 32 39.33 66.35 94.76
C ASP A 32 38.43 66.91 95.87
N GLU A 33 37.12 67.09 95.62
CA GLU A 33 36.12 67.49 96.62
C GLU A 33 35.76 66.37 97.60
N VAL A 34 35.61 65.13 97.13
CA VAL A 34 35.24 63.95 97.94
C VAL A 34 36.43 63.40 98.74
N GLY A 35 37.66 63.64 98.28
CA GLY A 35 38.88 63.11 98.91
C GLY A 35 39.20 61.66 98.52
N GLU A 36 38.84 61.25 97.30
CA GLU A 36 39.03 59.88 96.80
C GLU A 36 40.51 59.50 96.74
N ASP A 37 40.85 58.28 97.16
CA ASP A 37 42.24 57.82 97.18
C ASP A 37 42.79 57.54 95.77
N LYS A 38 44.12 57.60 95.65
CA LYS A 38 44.79 57.46 94.35
C LYS A 38 44.52 56.11 93.67
N PHE A 39 44.38 55.03 94.44
CA PHE A 39 44.16 53.69 93.91
C PHE A 39 42.74 53.55 93.34
N GLU A 40 41.70 54.04 94.03
CA GLU A 40 40.33 54.01 93.50
C GLU A 40 40.15 54.96 92.29
N ARG A 41 40.84 56.11 92.26
CA ARG A 41 40.90 56.97 91.05
C ARG A 41 41.54 56.23 89.86
N GLU A 42 42.69 55.59 90.06
CA GLU A 42 43.39 54.81 89.01
C GLU A 42 42.53 53.65 88.50
N LYS A 43 41.78 52.98 89.39
CA LYS A 43 40.86 51.90 89.04
C LYS A 43 39.69 52.37 88.19
N VAL A 44 39.03 53.48 88.56
CA VAL A 44 37.94 54.05 87.74
C VAL A 44 38.45 54.51 86.38
N LEU A 45 39.65 55.10 86.30
CA LEU A 45 40.26 55.46 85.01
C LEU A 45 40.55 54.21 84.16
N LEU A 46 41.08 53.14 84.77
CA LEU A 46 41.33 51.86 84.09
C LEU A 46 40.03 51.24 83.55
N ASP A 47 38.96 51.27 84.35
CA ASP A 47 37.64 50.76 83.96
C ASP A 47 37.07 51.57 82.77
N LEU A 48 37.20 52.90 82.78
CA LEU A 48 36.81 53.76 81.67
C LEU A 48 37.62 53.49 80.39
N GLU A 49 38.94 53.31 80.52
CA GLU A 49 39.80 52.93 79.40
C GLU A 49 39.37 51.56 78.82
N GLN A 50 39.09 50.59 79.68
CA GLN A 50 38.66 49.25 79.28
C GLN A 50 37.29 49.28 78.57
N GLU A 51 36.32 50.03 79.09
CA GLU A 51 35.01 50.21 78.46
C GLU A 51 35.11 50.90 77.10
N CYS A 52 35.92 51.96 77.00
CA CYS A 52 36.18 52.66 75.74
C CYS A 52 36.81 51.72 74.71
N LEU A 53 37.81 50.94 75.13
CA LEU A 53 38.49 49.95 74.29
C LEU A 53 37.51 48.89 73.80
N GLU A 54 36.60 48.42 74.65
CA GLU A 54 35.58 47.44 74.28
C GLU A 54 34.55 48.01 73.28
N VAL A 55 34.20 49.30 73.39
CA VAL A 55 33.38 49.99 72.38
C VAL A 55 34.13 50.07 71.03
N TYR A 56 35.41 50.44 71.04
CA TYR A 56 36.24 50.48 69.82
C TYR A 56 36.35 49.09 69.19
N ARG A 57 36.65 48.03 69.96
CA ARG A 57 36.68 46.63 69.49
C ARG A 57 35.37 46.26 68.82
N ARG A 58 34.23 46.44 69.50
CA ARG A 58 32.91 46.16 68.94
C ARG A 58 32.64 46.90 67.62
N LYS A 59 33.08 48.16 67.48
CA LYS A 59 32.92 48.93 66.23
C LYS A 59 33.81 48.40 65.11
N VAL A 60 35.06 48.06 65.42
CA VAL A 60 36.00 47.45 64.48
C VAL A 60 35.51 46.07 64.04
N ASP A 61 35.03 45.23 64.95
CA ASP A 61 34.50 43.90 64.66
C ASP A 61 33.28 43.98 63.74
N ARG A 62 32.35 44.91 64.01
CA ARG A 62 31.20 45.16 63.12
C ARG A 62 31.63 45.62 61.73
N ALA A 63 32.63 46.50 61.63
CA ALA A 63 33.17 46.95 60.36
C ALA A 63 33.87 45.80 59.61
N ASN A 64 34.61 44.93 60.31
CA ASN A 64 35.24 43.75 59.76
C ASN A 64 34.22 42.73 59.23
N ILE A 65 33.13 42.48 59.98
CA ILE A 65 32.03 41.62 59.53
C ILE A 65 31.38 42.21 58.27
N SER A 66 31.09 43.52 58.26
CA SER A 66 30.53 44.19 57.07
C SER A 66 31.47 44.10 55.87
N ARG A 67 32.79 44.24 56.08
CA ARG A 67 33.80 44.12 55.02
C ARG A 67 33.86 42.69 54.47
N ALA A 68 33.88 41.68 55.34
CA ALA A 68 33.88 40.27 54.94
C ALA A 68 32.62 39.91 54.14
N ARG A 69 31.45 40.40 54.59
CA ARG A 69 30.19 40.23 53.87
C ARG A 69 30.23 40.83 52.46
N LEU A 70 30.74 42.06 52.32
CA LEU A 70 30.85 42.70 50.99
C LEU A 70 31.82 41.94 50.07
N HIS A 71 32.92 41.38 50.60
CA HIS A 71 33.80 40.52 49.81
C HIS A 71 33.11 39.23 49.36
N GLN A 72 32.31 38.62 50.23
CA GLN A 72 31.55 37.42 49.90
C GLN A 72 30.50 37.70 48.82
N GLU A 73 29.68 38.75 48.97
CA GLU A 73 28.66 39.15 47.99
C GLU A 73 29.30 39.47 46.62
N LEU A 74 30.48 40.12 46.62
CA LEU A 74 31.22 40.39 45.39
C LEU A 74 31.73 39.10 44.74
N ALA A 75 32.29 38.17 45.50
CA ALA A 75 32.77 36.88 44.99
C ALA A 75 31.63 36.03 44.43
N GLU A 76 30.46 36.01 45.09
CA GLU A 76 29.25 35.33 44.62
C GLU A 76 28.73 35.95 43.33
N ALA A 77 28.65 37.28 43.24
CA ALA A 77 28.24 37.97 42.03
C ALA A 77 29.21 37.73 40.85
N GLU A 78 30.52 37.72 41.12
CA GLU A 78 31.54 37.39 40.11
C GLU A 78 31.44 35.93 39.64
N ALA A 79 31.22 34.99 40.57
CA ALA A 79 31.05 33.56 40.25
C ALA A 79 29.77 33.27 39.47
N GLU A 80 28.65 33.92 39.84
CA GLU A 80 27.41 33.81 39.09
C GLU A 80 27.56 34.39 37.68
N PHE A 81 28.23 35.53 37.55
CA PHE A 81 28.48 36.16 36.26
C PHE A 81 29.32 35.27 35.33
N THR A 82 30.39 34.65 35.84
CA THR A 82 31.21 33.71 35.05
C THR A 82 30.42 32.46 34.68
N HIS A 83 29.61 31.93 35.59
CA HIS A 83 28.72 30.81 35.30
C HIS A 83 27.74 31.15 34.17
N LEU A 84 27.09 32.31 34.22
CA LEU A 84 26.16 32.76 33.18
C LEU A 84 26.84 32.95 31.82
N LEU A 85 28.05 33.50 31.79
CA LEU A 85 28.85 33.60 30.55
C LEU A 85 29.14 32.23 29.95
N LEU A 86 29.55 31.27 30.78
CA LEU A 86 29.81 29.90 30.34
C LEU A 86 28.54 29.22 29.81
N SER A 87 27.42 29.30 30.56
CA SER A 87 26.15 28.71 30.14
C SER A 87 25.62 29.31 28.84
N LEU A 88 25.79 30.62 28.62
CA LEU A 88 25.36 31.29 27.38
C LEU A 88 26.39 31.17 26.24
N GLY A 89 27.59 30.64 26.51
CA GLY A 89 28.69 30.58 25.55
C GLY A 89 29.25 31.95 25.14
N GLU A 90 29.05 32.98 25.98
CA GLU A 90 29.50 34.34 25.73
C GLU A 90 30.89 34.59 26.35
N ARG A 91 31.77 35.29 25.63
CA ARG A 91 33.13 35.60 26.12
C ARG A 91 33.18 36.81 27.04
N SER A 92 32.30 37.78 26.85
CA SER A 92 32.22 39.00 27.65
C SER A 92 30.91 39.75 27.37
N LEU A 93 30.54 40.64 28.29
CA LEU A 93 29.48 41.62 28.07
C LEU A 93 30.03 42.94 27.53
N PRO A 94 29.42 43.53 26.49
CA PRO A 94 29.70 44.91 26.08
C PRO A 94 29.37 45.89 27.21
N GLY A 95 30.33 46.73 27.61
CA GLY A 95 30.09 47.82 28.58
C GLY A 95 30.51 47.54 30.02
N ARG A 96 31.04 46.36 30.36
CA ARG A 96 31.64 46.13 31.68
C ARG A 96 33.01 46.83 31.79
N PRO A 97 33.25 47.68 32.80
CA PRO A 97 34.60 48.17 33.06
C PRO A 97 35.52 47.02 33.49
N GLU A 98 36.57 46.74 32.72
CA GLU A 98 37.56 45.68 33.00
C GLU A 98 38.37 45.96 34.28
N LYS A 99 38.37 47.20 34.76
CA LYS A 99 39.19 47.64 35.90
C LYS A 99 38.35 47.68 37.18
N ARG A 100 38.73 46.85 38.15
CA ARG A 100 38.27 46.94 39.55
C ARG A 100 38.81 48.23 40.16
N ALA A 101 38.10 49.34 39.96
CA ALA A 101 38.47 50.63 40.53
C ALA A 101 37.35 51.11 41.46
N GLY A 102 37.70 51.50 42.67
CA GLY A 102 36.76 51.99 43.68
C GLY A 102 36.58 51.04 44.87
N SER A 103 35.70 51.47 45.78
CA SER A 103 35.32 50.76 47.00
C SER A 103 34.55 49.46 46.70
N LEU A 104 34.47 48.54 47.67
CA LEU A 104 33.71 47.28 47.52
C LEU A 104 32.25 47.50 47.13
N LYS A 105 31.62 48.58 47.61
CA LYS A 105 30.25 48.96 47.27
C LYS A 105 30.14 49.40 45.81
N GLU A 106 31.03 50.27 45.36
CA GLU A 106 31.05 50.73 43.96
C GLU A 106 31.30 49.56 42.98
N GLN A 107 32.16 48.61 43.37
CA GLN A 107 32.39 47.40 42.56
C GLN A 107 31.12 46.55 42.46
N LEU A 108 30.40 46.33 43.57
CA LEU A 108 29.15 45.58 43.58
C LEU A 108 28.04 46.28 42.78
N ASP A 109 27.92 47.60 42.94
CA ASP A 109 26.95 48.43 42.21
C ASP A 109 27.23 48.42 40.69
N SER A 110 28.50 48.31 40.29
CA SER A 110 28.89 48.21 38.87
C SER A 110 28.54 46.86 38.24
N ILE A 111 28.59 45.76 39.00
CA ILE A 111 28.31 44.39 38.50
C ILE A 111 26.80 44.11 38.48
N THR A 112 26.05 44.70 39.40
CA THR A 112 24.61 44.41 39.56
C THR A 112 23.78 44.60 38.28
N PRO A 113 23.92 45.67 37.48
CA PRO A 113 23.19 45.82 36.22
C PRO A 113 23.56 44.76 35.18
N ALA A 114 24.87 44.47 35.05
CA ALA A 114 25.37 43.46 34.12
C ALA A 114 24.84 42.05 34.46
N LEU A 115 24.76 41.72 35.75
CA LEU A 115 24.21 40.44 36.21
C LEU A 115 22.71 40.34 35.92
N ARG A 116 21.94 41.42 36.11
CA ARG A 116 20.51 41.47 35.76
C ARG A 116 20.29 41.25 34.26
N GLU A 117 21.10 41.86 33.41
CA GLU A 117 21.04 41.66 31.96
C GLU A 117 21.32 40.22 31.57
N MET A 118 22.36 39.60 32.14
CA MET A 118 22.69 38.18 31.87
C MET A 118 21.59 37.23 32.32
N ARG A 119 20.96 37.47 33.47
CA ARG A 119 19.83 36.68 33.94
C ARG A 119 18.64 36.76 32.97
N LEU A 120 18.35 37.96 32.46
CA LEU A 120 17.27 38.18 31.50
C LEU A 120 17.56 37.50 30.16
N ARG A 121 18.79 37.60 29.65
CA ARG A 121 19.23 36.84 28.46
C ARG A 121 19.16 35.33 28.67
N LYS A 122 19.55 34.82 29.85
CA LYS A 122 19.40 33.39 30.19
C LYS A 122 17.94 32.99 30.07
N GLU A 123 17.02 33.73 30.68
CA GLU A 123 15.59 33.40 30.65
C GLU A 123 14.99 33.46 29.24
N GLU A 124 15.32 34.48 28.46
CA GLU A 124 14.92 34.57 27.05
C GLU A 124 15.43 33.37 26.25
N ARG A 125 16.71 33.02 26.40
CA ARG A 125 17.33 31.89 25.72
C ARG A 125 16.66 30.58 26.12
N LEU A 126 16.38 30.39 27.40
CA LEU A 126 15.71 29.19 27.94
C LEU A 126 14.31 29.04 27.32
N ASN A 127 13.57 30.14 27.15
CA ASN A 127 12.29 30.13 26.46
C ASN A 127 12.41 29.79 24.96
N GLN A 128 13.46 30.27 24.28
CA GLN A 128 13.76 29.88 22.90
C GLN A 128 14.03 28.38 22.78
N PHE A 129 14.87 27.80 23.65
CA PHE A 129 15.14 26.37 23.68
C PHE A 129 13.87 25.55 23.95
N ARG A 130 13.07 25.93 24.96
CA ARG A 130 11.77 25.26 25.23
C ARG A 130 10.88 25.26 24.00
N THR A 131 10.80 26.39 23.29
CA THR A 131 9.97 26.52 22.09
C THR A 131 10.45 25.60 20.97
N VAL A 132 11.75 25.67 20.62
CA VAL A 132 12.32 24.87 19.53
C VAL A 132 12.27 23.38 19.85
N GLN A 133 12.65 22.97 21.06
CA GLN A 133 12.61 21.56 21.45
C GLN A 133 11.18 21.01 21.53
N GLY A 134 10.20 21.84 21.94
CA GLY A 134 8.80 21.46 21.91
C GLY A 134 8.27 21.26 20.49
N GLN A 135 8.67 22.12 19.56
CA GLN A 135 8.35 21.94 18.14
C GLN A 135 9.00 20.69 17.56
N ILE A 136 10.27 20.41 17.88
CA ILE A 136 10.96 19.17 17.48
C ILE A 136 10.18 17.96 17.97
N GLN A 137 9.86 17.90 19.28
CA GLN A 137 9.12 16.77 19.85
C GLN A 137 7.75 16.58 19.17
N LYS A 138 7.03 17.68 18.91
CA LYS A 138 5.74 17.63 18.22
C LYS A 138 5.88 17.05 16.81
N ILE A 139 6.81 17.54 16.00
CA ILE A 139 7.00 17.06 14.63
C ILE A 139 7.52 15.63 14.63
N SER A 140 8.46 15.28 15.51
CA SER A 140 8.93 13.90 15.66
C SER A 140 7.79 12.96 16.06
N ALA A 141 6.87 13.38 16.92
CA ALA A 141 5.70 12.59 17.29
C ALA A 141 4.73 12.42 16.11
N GLU A 142 4.49 13.48 15.33
CA GLU A 142 3.69 13.42 14.10
C GLU A 142 4.32 12.47 13.06
N ILE A 143 5.63 12.55 12.84
CA ILE A 143 6.38 11.64 11.96
C ILE A 143 6.30 10.20 12.47
N ALA A 144 6.37 9.97 13.78
CA ALA A 144 6.23 8.64 14.36
C ALA A 144 4.78 8.11 14.35
N GLY A 145 3.78 8.92 13.99
CA GLY A 145 2.36 8.55 14.02
C GLY A 145 1.73 8.60 15.41
N ASN A 146 2.34 9.31 16.36
CA ASN A 146 1.93 9.44 17.76
C ASN A 146 1.44 10.88 18.09
N SER A 147 0.71 11.53 17.17
CA SER A 147 0.24 12.91 17.32
C SER A 147 -0.67 13.14 18.52
N ASP A 148 -1.27 12.09 19.06
CA ASP A 148 -2.30 12.14 20.10
C ASP A 148 -1.72 12.04 21.53
N ASN A 149 -0.41 11.77 21.67
CA ASN A 149 0.22 11.69 22.98
C ASN A 149 0.47 13.10 23.54
N GLU A 150 0.12 13.31 24.81
CA GLU A 150 0.40 14.57 25.50
C GLU A 150 1.90 14.91 25.41
N PRO A 151 2.25 16.19 25.16
CA PRO A 151 3.64 16.59 25.05
C PRO A 151 4.35 16.34 26.38
N SER A 152 5.31 15.41 26.36
CA SER A 152 6.23 15.18 27.47
C SER A 152 6.85 16.50 27.93
N THR A 153 6.98 16.70 29.25
CA THR A 153 7.63 17.89 29.82
C THR A 153 9.02 18.08 29.22
N ILE A 154 9.24 19.23 28.57
CA ILE A 154 10.51 19.53 27.91
C ILE A 154 11.56 19.89 28.96
N VAL A 155 12.51 18.98 29.17
CA VAL A 155 13.67 19.23 30.04
C VAL A 155 14.78 19.87 29.21
N VAL A 156 15.00 21.17 29.40
CA VAL A 156 16.08 21.91 28.76
C VAL A 156 17.35 21.77 29.59
N ASN A 157 18.49 21.51 28.93
CA ASN A 157 19.79 21.55 29.59
C ASN A 157 20.19 23.00 29.90
N GLU A 158 20.10 23.41 31.16
CA GLU A 158 20.47 24.77 31.57
C GLU A 158 21.97 25.07 31.54
N ASN A 159 22.81 24.04 31.41
CA ASN A 159 24.26 24.20 31.45
C ASN A 159 24.85 24.65 30.10
N ASP A 160 24.14 24.42 28.98
CA ASP A 160 24.55 24.82 27.64
C ASP A 160 23.36 25.45 26.88
N LEU A 161 23.28 26.77 27.00
CA LEU A 161 22.33 27.65 26.33
C LEU A 161 23.04 28.48 25.24
N SER A 162 24.12 27.96 24.68
CA SER A 162 24.90 28.65 23.65
C SER A 162 24.11 28.85 22.36
N LEU A 163 24.42 29.93 21.64
CA LEU A 163 23.83 30.23 20.34
C LEU A 163 24.07 29.11 19.31
N LYS A 164 25.27 28.51 19.34
CA LYS A 164 25.60 27.39 18.46
C LYS A 164 24.68 26.20 18.72
N ARG A 165 24.43 25.86 19.99
CA ARG A 165 23.54 24.76 20.35
C ARG A 165 22.10 25.04 19.94
N LEU A 166 21.65 26.29 20.07
CA LEU A 166 20.33 26.71 19.60
C LEU A 166 20.21 26.57 18.07
N GLU A 167 21.23 26.98 17.32
CA GLU A 167 21.30 26.84 15.86
C GLU A 167 21.26 25.36 15.44
N GLU A 168 21.95 24.47 16.14
CA GLU A 168 21.87 23.01 15.92
C GLU A 168 20.42 22.49 16.04
N TYR A 169 19.69 22.90 17.09
CA TYR A 169 18.28 22.53 17.23
C TYR A 169 17.39 23.17 16.16
N GLN A 170 17.66 24.39 15.73
CA GLN A 170 16.92 25.04 14.64
C GLN A 170 17.15 24.32 13.30
N ASN A 171 18.39 23.89 13.02
CA ASN A 171 18.72 23.10 11.84
C ASN A 171 18.04 21.73 11.87
N GLU A 172 18.02 21.07 13.03
CA GLU A 172 17.30 19.82 13.24
C GLU A 172 15.79 20.00 13.01
N LEU A 173 15.21 21.07 13.56
CA LEU A 173 13.81 21.40 13.36
C LEU A 173 13.50 21.61 11.86
N HIS A 174 14.35 22.33 11.13
CA HIS A 174 14.19 22.52 9.70
C HIS A 174 14.27 21.21 8.91
N ARG A 175 15.22 20.33 9.27
CA ARG A 175 15.34 18.98 8.69
C ARG A 175 14.06 18.18 8.88
N LEU A 176 13.52 18.15 10.10
CA LEU A 176 12.28 17.43 10.43
C LEU A 176 11.06 18.00 9.68
N TYR A 177 10.97 19.32 9.51
CA TYR A 177 9.91 19.92 8.68
C TYR A 177 10.00 19.46 7.22
N ASN A 178 11.21 19.41 6.66
CA ASN A 178 11.41 18.94 5.28
C ASN A 178 11.04 17.46 5.16
N GLU A 179 11.49 16.61 6.10
CA GLU A 179 11.14 15.19 6.14
C GLU A 179 9.61 14.98 6.24
N LYS A 180 8.94 15.71 7.14
CA LYS A 180 7.48 15.67 7.25
C LYS A 180 6.79 16.01 5.92
N ASN A 181 7.25 17.06 5.24
CA ASN A 181 6.67 17.48 3.98
C ASN A 181 6.91 16.45 2.86
N GLU A 182 8.11 15.87 2.78
CA GLU A 182 8.43 14.79 1.85
C GLU A 182 7.56 13.55 2.08
N ARG A 183 7.38 13.14 3.35
CA ARG A 183 6.49 12.02 3.71
C ARG A 183 5.04 12.29 3.35
N LEU A 184 4.54 13.50 3.58
CA LEU A 184 3.17 13.88 3.19
C LEU A 184 2.98 13.79 1.66
N GLN A 185 3.92 14.34 0.89
CA GLN A 185 3.89 14.22 -0.57
C GLN A 185 3.95 12.77 -1.04
N GLN A 186 4.73 11.92 -0.36
CA GLN A 186 4.81 10.50 -0.67
C GLN A 186 3.48 9.78 -0.39
N VAL A 187 2.82 10.08 0.74
CA VAL A 187 1.48 9.56 1.05
C VAL A 187 0.47 9.98 -0.01
N GLU A 188 0.47 11.25 -0.43
CA GLU A 188 -0.42 11.75 -1.49
C GLU A 188 -0.20 11.01 -2.81
N LYS A 189 1.06 10.81 -3.23
CA LYS A 189 1.39 10.03 -4.42
C LYS A 189 0.88 8.59 -4.33
N TYR A 190 1.04 7.92 -3.19
CA TYR A 190 0.52 6.57 -3.01
C TYR A 190 -1.00 6.53 -3.09
N ILE A 191 -1.70 7.50 -2.48
CA ILE A 191 -3.15 7.62 -2.55
C ILE A 191 -3.61 7.82 -4.00
N ASP A 192 -2.96 8.70 -4.77
CA ASP A 192 -3.26 8.92 -6.19
C ASP A 192 -3.06 7.65 -7.02
N ILE A 193 -1.96 6.90 -6.77
CA ILE A 193 -1.71 5.61 -7.41
C ILE A 193 -2.81 4.62 -7.04
N ILE A 194 -3.19 4.49 -5.77
CA ILE A 194 -4.27 3.61 -5.33
C ILE A 194 -5.58 3.97 -6.02
N HIS A 195 -5.93 5.26 -6.11
CA HIS A 195 -7.12 5.71 -6.84
C HIS A 195 -7.06 5.30 -8.31
N SER A 196 -5.96 5.54 -9.00
CA SER A 196 -5.79 5.18 -10.41
C SER A 196 -5.86 3.66 -10.65
N LEU A 197 -5.23 2.85 -9.81
CA LEU A 197 -5.28 1.40 -9.92
C LEU A 197 -6.67 0.86 -9.58
N SER A 198 -7.34 1.43 -8.58
CA SER A 198 -8.68 1.03 -8.18
C SER A 198 -9.71 1.34 -9.26
N THR A 199 -9.62 2.49 -9.94
CA THR A 199 -10.52 2.81 -11.06
C THR A 199 -10.32 1.87 -12.24
N ILE A 200 -9.08 1.48 -12.56
CA ILE A 200 -8.77 0.50 -13.61
C ILE A 200 -9.32 -0.90 -13.24
N LEU A 201 -9.12 -1.33 -11.99
CA LEU A 201 -9.54 -2.65 -11.49
C LEU A 201 -11.04 -2.73 -11.13
N GLY A 202 -11.73 -1.59 -11.11
CA GLY A 202 -13.13 -1.49 -10.66
C GLY A 202 -13.31 -1.79 -9.17
N LYS A 203 -12.33 -1.41 -8.33
CA LYS A 203 -12.40 -1.56 -6.86
C LYS A 203 -12.76 -0.23 -6.20
N ASP A 204 -13.29 -0.30 -4.98
CA ASP A 204 -13.51 0.89 -4.17
C ASP A 204 -12.20 1.34 -3.51
N SER A 205 -11.65 2.44 -4.01
CA SER A 205 -10.45 3.07 -3.45
C SER A 205 -10.63 3.52 -2.00
N SER A 206 -11.83 3.94 -1.59
CA SER A 206 -12.05 4.42 -0.22
C SER A 206 -11.96 3.28 0.78
N ALA A 207 -12.56 2.12 0.45
CA ALA A 207 -12.43 0.90 1.25
C ALA A 207 -10.96 0.48 1.40
N ILE A 208 -10.19 0.47 0.30
CA ILE A 208 -8.77 0.10 0.32
C ILE A 208 -7.95 1.05 1.21
N ILE A 209 -8.17 2.36 1.08
CA ILE A 209 -7.46 3.37 1.90
C ILE A 209 -7.82 3.21 3.39
N MET A 210 -9.09 2.92 3.70
CA MET A 210 -9.54 2.68 5.08
C MET A 210 -8.95 1.41 5.69
N GLU A 211 -8.74 0.35 4.91
CA GLU A 211 -8.06 -0.88 5.35
C GLU A 211 -6.59 -0.62 5.71
N VAL A 212 -5.91 0.27 4.98
CA VAL A 212 -4.54 0.67 5.32
C VAL A 212 -4.53 1.47 6.62
N HIS A 213 -5.25 2.59 6.66
CA HIS A 213 -5.46 3.38 7.87
C HIS A 213 -6.59 4.42 7.70
N PRO A 214 -7.55 4.53 8.65
CA PRO A 214 -8.67 5.48 8.56
C PRO A 214 -8.26 6.94 8.38
N SER A 215 -7.14 7.37 8.97
CA SER A 215 -6.67 8.77 8.89
C SER A 215 -6.26 9.20 7.47
N LEU A 216 -6.03 8.25 6.56
CA LEU A 216 -5.63 8.55 5.18
C LEU A 216 -6.83 8.90 4.30
N ASN A 217 -8.03 8.53 4.75
CA ASN A 217 -9.26 8.85 4.06
C ASN A 217 -9.65 10.31 4.38
N ASP A 218 -9.78 11.15 3.35
CA ASP A 218 -10.10 12.57 3.51
C ASP A 218 -11.45 12.81 4.25
N LEU A 219 -12.33 11.81 4.25
CA LEU A 219 -13.61 11.85 4.97
C LEU A 219 -13.48 11.80 6.49
N CYS A 220 -12.33 11.38 7.03
CA CYS A 220 -12.15 11.18 8.47
C CYS A 220 -11.85 12.50 9.21
N GLY A 221 -11.33 13.52 8.51
CA GLY A 221 -10.98 14.82 9.12
C GLY A 221 -9.84 14.76 10.16
N ILE A 222 -9.18 13.61 10.30
CA ILE A 222 -8.03 13.38 11.19
C ILE A 222 -6.74 13.74 10.45
N THR A 223 -5.70 14.16 11.17
CA THR A 223 -4.37 14.35 10.59
C THR A 223 -3.84 13.06 9.98
N LYS A 224 -3.39 13.12 8.72
CA LYS A 224 -2.82 11.98 8.01
C LYS A 224 -1.64 11.42 8.80
N ASN A 225 -1.69 10.14 9.12
CA ASN A 225 -0.58 9.42 9.71
C ASN A 225 0.51 9.20 8.64
N ILE A 226 1.74 9.63 8.93
CA ILE A 226 2.90 9.59 8.03
C ILE A 226 4.06 8.73 8.57
N SER A 227 3.75 7.81 9.50
CA SER A 227 4.74 6.90 10.06
C SER A 227 5.31 5.95 9.01
N ASP A 228 6.52 5.45 9.28
CA ASP A 228 7.18 4.45 8.43
C ASP A 228 6.27 3.23 8.23
N THR A 229 5.59 2.80 9.30
CA THR A 229 4.66 1.67 9.26
C THR A 229 3.48 1.88 8.31
N ILE A 230 2.98 3.11 8.16
CA ILE A 230 1.88 3.42 7.24
C ILE A 230 2.40 3.57 5.81
N LEU A 231 3.57 4.19 5.62
CA LEU A 231 4.22 4.27 4.31
C LEU A 231 4.54 2.89 3.75
N ASP A 232 5.05 1.98 4.57
CA ASP A 232 5.33 0.59 4.18
C ASP A 232 4.04 -0.15 3.80
N LYS A 233 2.97 0.01 4.59
CA LYS A 233 1.66 -0.58 4.25
C LYS A 233 1.08 -0.02 2.96
N LEU A 234 1.21 1.28 2.72
CA LEU A 234 0.81 1.91 1.46
C LEU A 234 1.59 1.33 0.28
N ASN A 235 2.91 1.17 0.43
CA ASN A 235 3.75 0.58 -0.60
C ASN A 235 3.33 -0.86 -0.93
N ILE A 236 3.17 -1.71 0.09
CA ILE A 236 2.70 -3.10 -0.06
C ILE A 236 1.34 -3.15 -0.74
N THR A 237 0.43 -2.25 -0.37
CA THR A 237 -0.92 -2.17 -0.98
C THR A 237 -0.82 -1.81 -2.46
N VAL A 238 -0.02 -0.81 -2.80
CA VAL A 238 0.23 -0.41 -4.20
C VAL A 238 0.84 -1.54 -5.01
N GLU A 239 1.86 -2.23 -4.47
CA GLU A 239 2.47 -3.40 -5.10
C GLU A 239 1.43 -4.51 -5.34
N SER A 240 0.60 -4.82 -4.36
CA SER A 240 -0.47 -5.84 -4.52
C SER A 240 -1.48 -5.47 -5.61
N LEU A 241 -1.83 -4.20 -5.75
CA LEU A 241 -2.74 -3.72 -6.80
C LEU A 241 -2.09 -3.77 -8.18
N PHE A 242 -0.79 -3.48 -8.29
CA PHE A 242 -0.03 -3.67 -9.53
C PHE A 242 0.04 -5.15 -9.93
N GLU A 243 0.32 -6.05 -8.98
CA GLU A 243 0.34 -7.50 -9.22
C GLU A 243 -1.03 -8.02 -9.66
N GLU A 244 -2.11 -7.54 -9.04
CA GLU A 244 -3.48 -7.90 -9.43
C GLU A 244 -3.82 -7.37 -10.83
N LYS A 245 -3.43 -6.13 -11.16
CA LYS A 245 -3.58 -5.56 -12.50
C LYS A 245 -2.88 -6.43 -13.54
N GLN A 246 -1.63 -6.81 -13.27
CA GLN A 246 -0.84 -7.66 -14.15
C GLN A 246 -1.51 -9.04 -14.33
N THR A 247 -1.90 -9.68 -13.24
CA THR A 247 -2.54 -11.01 -13.25
C THR A 247 -3.84 -11.01 -14.05
N ARG A 248 -4.69 -9.99 -13.87
CA ARG A 248 -5.96 -9.85 -14.62
C ARG A 248 -5.72 -9.61 -16.10
N LEU A 249 -4.74 -8.77 -16.44
CA LEU A 249 -4.36 -8.50 -17.83
C LEU A 249 -3.83 -9.75 -18.52
N ASP A 250 -2.91 -10.48 -17.88
CA ASP A 250 -2.36 -11.73 -18.42
C ASP A 250 -3.48 -12.75 -18.64
N LYS A 251 -4.42 -12.89 -17.69
CA LYS A 251 -5.59 -13.76 -17.85
C LYS A 251 -6.46 -13.34 -19.04
N LEU A 252 -6.74 -12.05 -19.20
CA LEU A 252 -7.48 -11.53 -20.36
C LEU A 252 -6.73 -11.74 -21.68
N HIS A 253 -5.39 -11.67 -21.68
CA HIS A 253 -4.60 -11.97 -22.87
C HIS A 253 -4.75 -13.43 -23.31
N HIS A 254 -4.69 -14.36 -22.36
CA HIS A 254 -4.90 -15.79 -22.64
C HIS A 254 -6.32 -16.05 -23.13
N LEU A 255 -7.33 -15.50 -22.44
CA LEU A 255 -8.73 -15.66 -22.82
C LEU A 255 -9.04 -15.01 -24.17
N GLY A 256 -8.52 -13.81 -24.45
CA GLY A 256 -8.74 -13.11 -25.72
C GLY A 256 -8.08 -13.85 -26.90
N LYS A 257 -6.92 -14.47 -26.71
CA LYS A 257 -6.32 -15.37 -27.72
C LYS A 257 -7.21 -16.59 -27.97
N ALA A 258 -7.68 -17.25 -26.92
CA ALA A 258 -8.58 -18.40 -27.04
C ALA A 258 -9.89 -18.01 -27.75
N LEU A 259 -10.47 -16.87 -27.39
CA LEU A 259 -11.68 -16.32 -27.98
C LEU A 259 -11.51 -16.03 -29.48
N SER A 260 -10.40 -15.37 -29.86
CA SER A 260 -10.06 -15.11 -31.27
C SER A 260 -9.92 -16.41 -32.07
N ASN A 261 -9.25 -17.41 -31.52
CA ASN A 261 -9.09 -18.72 -32.16
C ASN A 261 -10.45 -19.43 -32.34
N LEU A 262 -11.31 -19.42 -31.31
CA LEU A 262 -12.64 -20.01 -31.38
C LEU A 262 -13.55 -19.31 -32.39
N TRP A 263 -13.52 -17.97 -32.46
CA TRP A 263 -14.29 -17.23 -33.45
C TRP A 263 -13.85 -17.50 -34.89
N ASN A 264 -12.53 -17.63 -35.12
CA ASN A 264 -12.00 -17.97 -36.43
C ASN A 264 -12.33 -19.43 -36.83
N LEU A 265 -12.44 -20.33 -35.85
CA LEU A 265 -12.83 -21.72 -36.10
C LEU A 265 -14.33 -21.89 -36.35
N MET A 266 -15.16 -21.12 -35.65
CA MET A 266 -16.62 -21.26 -35.66
C MET A 266 -17.32 -20.29 -36.62
N ASP A 267 -16.58 -19.51 -37.42
CA ASP A 267 -17.09 -18.46 -38.30
C ASP A 267 -18.13 -17.53 -37.62
N THR A 268 -17.85 -17.17 -36.36
CA THR A 268 -18.79 -16.41 -35.52
C THR A 268 -19.07 -15.03 -36.09
N SER A 269 -20.33 -14.57 -36.00
CA SER A 269 -20.81 -13.35 -36.63
C SER A 269 -20.14 -12.08 -36.06
N TYR A 270 -20.07 -11.01 -36.86
CA TYR A 270 -19.44 -9.75 -36.44
C TYR A 270 -20.12 -9.12 -35.21
N SER A 271 -21.46 -9.23 -35.12
CA SER A 271 -22.23 -8.67 -33.99
C SER A 271 -21.85 -9.30 -32.65
N GLU A 272 -21.54 -10.59 -32.64
CA GLU A 272 -21.11 -11.31 -31.42
C GLU A 272 -19.67 -10.94 -31.06
N ARG A 273 -18.79 -10.78 -32.05
CA ARG A 273 -17.40 -10.33 -31.84
C ARG A 273 -17.33 -8.91 -31.28
N GLN A 274 -18.23 -8.01 -31.70
CA GLN A 274 -18.22 -6.60 -31.29
C GLN A 274 -18.36 -6.41 -29.78
N SER A 275 -19.13 -7.29 -29.12
CA SER A 275 -19.37 -7.23 -27.67
C SER A 275 -18.09 -7.41 -26.83
N PHE A 276 -17.08 -8.07 -27.39
CA PHE A 276 -15.78 -8.34 -26.75
C PHE A 276 -14.62 -7.59 -27.42
N SER A 277 -14.92 -6.59 -28.25
CA SER A 277 -13.90 -5.76 -28.92
C SER A 277 -12.91 -5.11 -27.95
N HIS A 278 -13.37 -4.72 -26.76
CA HIS A 278 -12.53 -4.18 -25.70
C HIS A 278 -11.45 -5.18 -25.23
N VAL A 279 -11.79 -6.46 -25.08
CA VAL A 279 -10.84 -7.53 -24.72
C VAL A 279 -9.81 -7.73 -25.83
N ILE A 280 -10.24 -7.67 -27.09
CA ILE A 280 -9.35 -7.82 -28.24
C ILE A 280 -8.36 -6.65 -28.33
N ASN A 281 -8.81 -5.43 -28.07
CA ASN A 281 -7.93 -4.26 -28.04
C ASN A 281 -6.88 -4.37 -26.93
N LEU A 282 -7.23 -4.95 -25.77
CA LEU A 282 -6.30 -5.18 -24.67
C LEU A 282 -5.17 -6.16 -25.03
N LEU A 283 -5.33 -7.05 -26.01
CA LEU A 283 -4.30 -8.02 -26.42
C LEU A 283 -3.02 -7.37 -26.94
N SER A 284 -3.11 -6.15 -27.46
CA SER A 284 -1.97 -5.41 -27.98
C SER A 284 -1.33 -4.48 -26.95
N LEU A 285 -1.98 -4.29 -25.79
CA LEU A 285 -1.54 -3.35 -24.76
C LEU A 285 -0.70 -4.05 -23.69
N SER A 286 0.34 -3.36 -23.23
CA SER A 286 1.10 -3.71 -22.05
C SER A 286 0.45 -3.16 -20.77
N SER A 287 0.82 -3.70 -19.61
CA SER A 287 0.27 -3.28 -18.31
C SER A 287 0.48 -1.78 -18.01
N ALA A 288 1.56 -1.18 -18.52
CA ALA A 288 1.83 0.25 -18.34
C ALA A 288 0.90 1.15 -19.18
N GLU A 289 0.44 0.68 -20.33
CA GLU A 289 -0.38 1.44 -21.28
C GLU A 289 -1.87 1.42 -20.92
N VAL A 290 -2.31 0.41 -20.15
CA VAL A 290 -3.70 0.31 -19.70
C VAL A 290 -3.98 1.36 -18.63
N THR A 291 -4.68 2.42 -19.02
CA THR A 291 -5.09 3.54 -18.17
C THR A 291 -6.61 3.73 -18.11
N ASP A 292 -7.35 3.05 -18.98
CA ASP A 292 -8.80 3.21 -19.10
C ASP A 292 -9.53 2.72 -17.84
N PRO A 293 -10.37 3.56 -17.21
CA PRO A 293 -11.17 3.16 -16.04
C PRO A 293 -12.09 1.99 -16.36
N GLY A 294 -12.15 1.01 -15.46
CA GLY A 294 -13.00 -0.17 -15.57
C GLY A 294 -12.56 -1.21 -16.60
N SER A 295 -11.43 -1.01 -17.28
CA SER A 295 -10.93 -1.91 -18.32
C SER A 295 -10.54 -3.30 -17.83
N LEU A 296 -10.15 -3.43 -16.55
CA LEU A 296 -9.71 -4.67 -15.92
C LEU A 296 -10.60 -5.07 -14.73
N THR A 297 -11.89 -4.75 -14.81
CA THR A 297 -12.87 -5.17 -13.80
C THR A 297 -12.98 -6.69 -13.72
N LEU A 298 -13.30 -7.19 -12.53
CA LEU A 298 -13.50 -8.63 -12.32
C LEU A 298 -14.65 -9.18 -13.18
N GLU A 299 -15.67 -8.36 -13.43
CA GLU A 299 -16.82 -8.69 -14.27
C GLU A 299 -16.40 -8.97 -15.71
N ILE A 300 -15.55 -8.13 -16.32
CA ILE A 300 -15.04 -8.35 -17.69
C ILE A 300 -14.26 -9.66 -17.78
N VAL A 301 -13.40 -9.94 -16.79
CA VAL A 301 -12.63 -11.18 -16.74
C VAL A 301 -13.57 -12.40 -16.69
N GLN A 302 -14.59 -12.36 -15.82
CA GLN A 302 -15.57 -13.43 -15.67
C GLN A 302 -16.45 -13.61 -16.92
N GLN A 303 -16.89 -12.50 -17.52
CA GLN A 303 -17.70 -12.52 -18.74
C GLN A 303 -16.93 -13.14 -19.90
N THR A 304 -15.65 -12.77 -20.06
CA THR A 304 -14.79 -13.35 -21.11
C THR A 304 -14.54 -14.83 -20.87
N GLU A 305 -14.28 -15.24 -19.63
CA GLU A 305 -14.10 -16.64 -19.28
C GLU A 305 -15.37 -17.48 -19.55
N ALA A 306 -16.55 -16.93 -19.21
CA ALA A 306 -17.83 -17.58 -19.47
C ALA A 306 -18.10 -17.72 -20.97
N GLU A 307 -17.75 -16.71 -21.78
CA GLU A 307 -17.92 -16.77 -23.22
C GLU A 307 -16.99 -17.79 -23.89
N VAL A 308 -15.72 -17.85 -23.48
CA VAL A 308 -14.79 -18.88 -23.97
C VAL A 308 -15.35 -20.27 -23.65
N LYS A 309 -15.80 -20.51 -22.41
CA LYS A 309 -16.44 -21.79 -22.03
C LYS A 309 -17.69 -22.09 -22.86
N ARG A 310 -18.54 -21.09 -23.11
CA ARG A 310 -19.75 -21.25 -23.93
C ARG A 310 -19.40 -21.63 -25.37
N LEU A 311 -18.38 -21.00 -25.96
CA LEU A 311 -17.91 -21.30 -27.32
C LEU A 311 -17.23 -22.66 -27.41
N ASP A 312 -16.44 -23.06 -26.41
CA ASP A 312 -15.86 -24.40 -26.34
C ASP A 312 -16.94 -25.48 -26.27
N GLN A 313 -17.99 -25.27 -25.48
CA GLN A 313 -19.16 -26.16 -25.43
C GLN A 313 -19.90 -26.21 -26.76
N LEU A 314 -20.08 -25.06 -27.43
CA LEU A 314 -20.71 -25.00 -28.74
C LEU A 314 -19.89 -25.74 -29.80
N LYS A 315 -18.56 -25.58 -29.77
CA LYS A 315 -17.62 -26.34 -30.62
C LYS A 315 -17.77 -27.84 -30.39
N ALA A 316 -17.77 -28.32 -29.15
CA ALA A 316 -17.96 -29.73 -28.83
C ALA A 316 -19.32 -30.25 -29.31
N SER A 317 -20.40 -29.49 -29.12
CA SER A 317 -21.74 -29.85 -29.61
C SER A 317 -21.79 -29.93 -31.14
N LYS A 318 -21.13 -29.02 -31.85
CA LYS A 318 -21.06 -29.03 -33.32
C LYS A 318 -20.19 -30.18 -33.82
N MET A 319 -19.09 -30.48 -33.13
CA MET A 319 -18.25 -31.63 -33.43
C MET A 319 -19.01 -32.94 -33.28
N LYS A 320 -19.80 -33.08 -32.22
CA LYS A 320 -20.69 -34.22 -31.99
C LYS A 320 -21.71 -34.37 -33.12
N GLU A 321 -22.35 -33.27 -33.55
CA GLU A 321 -23.30 -33.28 -34.67
C GLU A 321 -22.64 -33.73 -35.98
N LEU A 322 -21.43 -33.22 -36.28
CA LEU A 322 -20.66 -33.61 -37.47
C LEU A 322 -20.27 -35.10 -37.41
N PHE A 323 -19.80 -35.57 -36.27
CA PHE A 323 -19.44 -36.97 -36.06
C PHE A 323 -20.64 -37.90 -36.29
N GLN A 324 -21.81 -37.56 -35.74
CA GLN A 324 -23.05 -38.33 -35.94
C GLN A 324 -23.46 -38.36 -37.42
N LYS A 325 -23.39 -37.24 -38.15
CA LYS A 325 -23.69 -37.22 -39.59
C LYS A 325 -22.75 -38.10 -40.41
N LYS A 326 -21.44 -38.05 -40.12
CA LYS A 326 -20.44 -38.90 -40.77
C LYS A 326 -20.66 -40.38 -40.50
N GLN A 327 -21.05 -40.70 -39.26
CA GLN A 327 -21.42 -42.04 -38.87
C GLN A 327 -22.70 -42.53 -39.56
N GLU A 328 -23.75 -41.72 -39.64
CA GLU A 328 -24.97 -42.05 -40.38
C GLU A 328 -24.68 -42.28 -41.87
N GLU A 329 -23.79 -41.48 -42.47
CA GLU A 329 -23.31 -41.67 -43.84
C GLU A 329 -22.61 -43.03 -44.00
N LEU A 330 -21.68 -43.36 -43.10
CA LEU A 330 -20.98 -44.64 -43.09
C LEU A 330 -21.95 -45.82 -42.96
N GLU A 331 -22.88 -45.76 -41.99
CA GLU A 331 -23.89 -46.79 -41.79
C GLU A 331 -24.78 -46.98 -43.02
N LEU A 332 -25.19 -45.89 -43.67
CA LEU A 332 -26.02 -45.95 -44.88
C LEU A 332 -25.28 -46.64 -46.02
N ILE A 333 -24.00 -46.33 -46.19
CA ILE A 333 -23.14 -46.98 -47.19
C ILE A 333 -23.00 -48.46 -46.89
N CYS A 334 -22.65 -48.82 -45.64
CA CYS A 334 -22.51 -50.21 -45.22
C CYS A 334 -23.80 -51.02 -45.37
N LYS A 335 -24.96 -50.46 -44.98
CA LYS A 335 -26.28 -51.09 -45.15
C LYS A 335 -26.58 -51.35 -46.63
N LYS A 336 -26.27 -50.40 -47.53
CA LYS A 336 -26.52 -50.54 -48.97
C LYS A 336 -25.58 -51.54 -49.66
N SER A 337 -24.33 -51.64 -49.19
CA SER A 337 -23.32 -52.54 -49.75
C SER A 337 -23.22 -53.89 -49.03
N HIS A 338 -24.07 -54.13 -48.03
CA HIS A 338 -24.01 -55.30 -47.13
C HIS A 338 -22.61 -55.53 -46.54
N VAL A 339 -21.96 -54.44 -46.12
CA VAL A 339 -20.68 -54.45 -45.39
C VAL A 339 -20.98 -54.37 -43.88
N GLU A 340 -20.07 -54.90 -43.07
CA GLU A 340 -20.17 -54.88 -41.60
C GLU A 340 -20.31 -53.44 -41.08
N ILE A 341 -21.26 -53.25 -40.15
CA ILE A 341 -21.56 -51.96 -39.53
C ILE A 341 -20.75 -51.86 -38.23
N PRO A 342 -20.06 -50.74 -37.96
CA PRO A 342 -19.34 -50.55 -36.70
C PRO A 342 -20.25 -50.73 -35.46
N SER A 343 -19.68 -51.13 -34.31
CA SER A 343 -20.46 -51.42 -33.09
C SER A 343 -20.98 -50.16 -32.41
N ARG A 344 -22.27 -50.15 -32.02
CA ARG A 344 -22.93 -49.00 -31.39
C ARG A 344 -22.37 -48.60 -30.01
N GLU A 345 -21.72 -49.52 -29.32
CA GLU A 345 -21.09 -49.26 -28.02
C GLU A 345 -19.81 -48.44 -28.16
N GLU A 346 -18.99 -48.74 -29.18
CA GLU A 346 -17.78 -48.00 -29.52
C GLU A 346 -18.12 -46.54 -29.90
N MET A 347 -19.26 -46.34 -30.58
CA MET A 347 -19.77 -45.02 -30.96
C MET A 347 -20.14 -44.17 -29.74
N ASN A 348 -20.85 -44.75 -28.78
CA ASN A 348 -21.27 -44.03 -27.57
C ASN A 348 -20.06 -43.63 -26.71
N ASN A 349 -19.02 -44.48 -26.66
CA ASN A 349 -17.78 -44.15 -25.98
C ASN A 349 -17.11 -42.93 -26.62
N ILE A 350 -16.96 -42.91 -27.95
CA ILE A 350 -16.36 -41.78 -28.68
C ILE A 350 -17.17 -40.48 -28.48
N ILE A 351 -18.50 -40.55 -28.49
CA ILE A 351 -19.36 -39.38 -28.22
C ILE A 351 -19.13 -38.81 -26.83
N ASN A 352 -18.90 -39.66 -25.82
CA ASN A 352 -18.59 -39.20 -24.46
C ASN A 352 -17.20 -38.54 -24.40
N LEU A 353 -16.22 -39.08 -25.12
CA LEU A 353 -14.88 -38.50 -25.22
C LEU A 353 -14.86 -37.14 -25.97
N ILE A 354 -15.76 -36.92 -26.96
CA ILE A 354 -15.93 -35.61 -27.58
C ILE A 354 -16.44 -34.58 -26.57
N ASN A 355 -17.37 -34.97 -25.69
CA ASN A 355 -17.92 -34.06 -24.67
C ASN A 355 -16.93 -33.79 -23.52
N SER A 356 -15.99 -34.72 -23.24
CA SER A 356 -14.94 -34.52 -22.22
C SER A 356 -13.77 -33.68 -22.73
N GLY A 357 -13.64 -33.49 -24.05
CA GLY A 357 -12.57 -32.71 -24.67
C GLY A 357 -11.19 -33.39 -24.65
N GLU A 358 -11.12 -34.68 -24.34
CA GLU A 358 -9.86 -35.44 -24.24
C GLU A 358 -9.29 -35.89 -25.59
N ILE A 359 -10.09 -35.88 -26.67
CA ILE A 359 -9.66 -36.33 -28.00
C ILE A 359 -9.43 -35.14 -28.93
N ASP A 360 -8.34 -35.15 -29.71
CA ASP A 360 -8.19 -34.25 -30.85
C ASP A 360 -9.27 -34.56 -31.89
N HIS A 361 -10.23 -33.63 -31.99
CA HIS A 361 -11.39 -33.76 -32.85
C HIS A 361 -11.01 -33.85 -34.34
N SER A 362 -9.85 -33.31 -34.73
CA SER A 362 -9.38 -33.32 -36.12
C SER A 362 -8.98 -34.74 -36.55
N ASP A 363 -8.19 -35.43 -35.73
CA ASP A 363 -7.74 -36.80 -35.97
C ASP A 363 -8.92 -37.79 -36.00
N LEU A 364 -9.91 -37.59 -35.12
CA LEU A 364 -11.11 -38.41 -35.08
C LEU A 364 -11.94 -38.27 -36.37
N LEU A 365 -12.16 -37.04 -36.84
CA LEU A 365 -12.89 -36.81 -38.09
C LEU A 365 -12.13 -37.35 -39.30
N LEU A 366 -10.80 -37.20 -39.34
CA LEU A 366 -9.96 -37.76 -40.40
C LEU A 366 -10.06 -39.29 -40.45
N SER A 367 -10.02 -39.96 -39.29
CA SER A 367 -10.21 -41.40 -39.22
C SER A 367 -11.59 -41.83 -39.72
N MET A 368 -12.64 -41.08 -39.37
CA MET A 368 -14.00 -41.35 -39.84
C MET A 368 -14.13 -41.14 -41.36
N ASP A 369 -13.54 -40.07 -41.90
CA ASP A 369 -13.50 -39.81 -43.35
C ASP A 369 -12.74 -40.90 -44.11
N GLU A 370 -11.67 -41.45 -43.52
CA GLU A 370 -10.96 -42.59 -44.07
C GLU A 370 -11.82 -43.86 -44.07
N GLN A 371 -12.55 -44.14 -42.99
CA GLN A 371 -13.51 -45.25 -42.93
C GLN A 371 -14.62 -45.12 -43.97
N ILE A 372 -15.20 -43.93 -44.11
CA ILE A 372 -16.20 -43.63 -45.14
C ILE A 372 -15.62 -43.86 -46.53
N SER A 373 -14.38 -43.42 -46.77
CA SER A 373 -13.72 -43.61 -48.07
C SER A 373 -13.52 -45.09 -48.39
N ARG A 374 -13.02 -45.89 -47.44
CA ARG A 374 -12.90 -47.35 -47.59
C ARG A 374 -14.26 -48.01 -47.84
N ALA A 375 -15.30 -47.62 -47.10
CA ALA A 375 -16.65 -48.15 -47.31
C ALA A 375 -17.23 -47.80 -48.68
N LYS A 376 -16.94 -46.60 -49.21
CA LYS A 376 -17.34 -46.19 -50.57
C LYS A 376 -16.61 -46.99 -51.65
N GLU A 377 -15.32 -47.25 -51.47
CA GLU A 377 -14.53 -48.09 -52.38
C GLU A 377 -15.06 -49.52 -52.39
N GLU A 378 -15.33 -50.11 -51.23
CA GLU A 378 -15.89 -51.46 -51.13
C GLU A 378 -17.33 -51.52 -51.68
N ALA A 379 -18.15 -50.51 -51.42
CA ALA A 379 -19.47 -50.41 -52.04
C ALA A 379 -19.38 -50.34 -53.58
N SER A 380 -18.36 -49.64 -54.10
CA SER A 380 -18.11 -49.54 -55.54
C SER A 380 -17.60 -50.86 -56.13
N SER A 381 -16.73 -51.58 -55.42
CA SER A 381 -16.22 -52.90 -55.82
C SER A 381 -17.34 -53.94 -55.90
N ARG A 382 -18.27 -53.93 -54.93
CA ARG A 382 -19.42 -54.84 -54.86
C ARG A 382 -20.58 -54.46 -55.76
N LYS A 383 -20.60 -53.26 -56.34
CA LYS A 383 -21.73 -52.73 -57.13
C LYS A 383 -22.21 -53.70 -58.20
N ALA A 384 -21.30 -54.27 -58.99
CA ALA A 384 -21.66 -55.21 -60.05
C ALA A 384 -22.28 -56.52 -59.54
N ILE A 385 -21.90 -56.96 -58.33
CA ILE A 385 -22.49 -58.13 -57.66
C ILE A 385 -23.88 -57.76 -57.14
N MET A 386 -24.00 -56.63 -56.45
CA MET A 386 -25.27 -56.13 -55.92
C MET A 386 -26.33 -55.91 -57.02
N GLU A 387 -25.95 -55.35 -58.17
CA GLU A 387 -26.85 -55.21 -59.32
C GLU A 387 -27.34 -56.56 -59.87
N LYS A 388 -26.51 -57.62 -59.76
CA LYS A 388 -26.93 -58.98 -60.11
C LYS A 388 -27.85 -59.58 -59.06
N VAL A 389 -27.57 -59.36 -57.78
CA VAL A 389 -28.43 -59.80 -56.66
C VAL A 389 -29.79 -59.13 -56.74
N GLU A 390 -29.86 -57.82 -57.00
CA GLU A 390 -31.13 -57.10 -57.16
C GLU A 390 -31.94 -57.62 -58.35
N LYS A 391 -31.29 -57.85 -59.51
CA LYS A 391 -31.94 -58.50 -60.65
C LYS A 391 -32.44 -59.90 -60.33
N TRP A 392 -31.69 -60.64 -59.50
CA TRP A 392 -32.06 -61.98 -59.06
C TRP A 392 -33.27 -61.93 -58.12
N MET A 393 -33.26 -61.04 -57.12
CA MET A 393 -34.40 -60.82 -56.22
C MET A 393 -35.67 -60.43 -56.98
N LEU A 394 -35.59 -59.48 -57.92
CA LEU A 394 -36.75 -59.09 -58.74
C LEU A 394 -37.31 -60.24 -59.56
N ALA A 395 -36.44 -61.13 -60.06
CA ALA A 395 -36.88 -62.29 -60.80
C ALA A 395 -37.48 -63.37 -59.89
N CYS A 396 -36.96 -63.56 -58.67
CA CYS A 396 -37.58 -64.41 -57.65
C CYS A 396 -38.95 -63.86 -57.21
N ASP A 397 -39.09 -62.55 -57.03
CA ASP A 397 -40.38 -61.91 -56.73
C ASP A 397 -41.37 -62.10 -57.87
N GLU A 398 -40.92 -61.97 -59.12
CA GLU A 398 -41.75 -62.19 -60.31
C GLU A 398 -42.08 -63.69 -60.52
N GLU A 399 -41.19 -64.61 -60.11
CA GLU A 399 -41.44 -66.05 -60.04
C GLU A 399 -42.52 -66.36 -59.00
N HIS A 400 -42.38 -65.84 -57.78
CA HIS A 400 -43.36 -66.00 -56.71
C HIS A 400 -44.73 -65.46 -57.13
N TRP A 401 -44.79 -64.27 -57.72
CA TRP A 401 -46.02 -63.70 -58.28
C TRP A 401 -46.61 -64.58 -59.39
N LEU A 402 -45.77 -65.15 -60.26
CA LEU A 402 -46.21 -66.04 -61.33
C LEU A 402 -46.75 -67.37 -60.78
N GLU A 403 -46.16 -67.91 -59.72
CA GLU A 403 -46.65 -69.10 -59.01
C GLU A 403 -48.02 -68.83 -58.40
N GLU A 404 -48.18 -67.73 -57.66
CA GLU A 404 -49.47 -67.30 -57.10
C GLU A 404 -50.52 -67.14 -58.20
N TYR A 405 -50.17 -66.43 -59.29
CA TYR A 405 -51.05 -66.25 -60.45
C TYR A 405 -51.36 -67.57 -61.19
N SER A 406 -50.48 -68.57 -61.11
CA SER A 406 -50.71 -69.88 -61.73
C SER A 406 -51.56 -70.81 -60.86
N ARG A 407 -51.63 -70.56 -59.55
CA ARG A 407 -52.52 -71.25 -58.60
C ARG A 407 -53.91 -70.63 -58.51
N ASP A 408 -54.13 -69.43 -59.06
CA ASP A 408 -55.43 -68.76 -59.12
C ASP A 408 -56.38 -69.46 -60.12
N GLU A 409 -57.48 -70.03 -59.63
CA GLU A 409 -58.50 -70.70 -60.46
C GLU A 409 -59.27 -69.72 -61.37
N ASN A 410 -59.31 -68.42 -61.04
CA ASN A 410 -60.01 -67.39 -61.81
C ASN A 410 -59.14 -66.70 -62.86
N ARG A 411 -57.95 -67.23 -63.13
CA ARG A 411 -56.92 -66.67 -64.04
C ARG A 411 -57.40 -66.34 -65.46
N TYR A 412 -58.38 -67.09 -65.98
CA TYR A 412 -58.93 -66.91 -67.33
C TYR A 412 -60.31 -66.23 -67.34
N SER A 413 -60.78 -65.71 -66.21
CA SER A 413 -62.03 -64.93 -66.16
C SER A 413 -61.92 -63.70 -67.07
N VAL A 414 -62.97 -63.40 -67.83
CA VAL A 414 -63.03 -62.26 -68.77
C VAL A 414 -63.20 -60.95 -68.00
N SER A 415 -62.18 -60.59 -67.24
CA SER A 415 -62.10 -59.35 -66.47
C SER A 415 -61.26 -58.31 -67.23
N ARG A 416 -61.56 -57.02 -66.99
CA ARG A 416 -60.95 -55.88 -67.70
C ARG A 416 -59.48 -55.71 -67.26
N GLY A 417 -58.58 -56.50 -67.86
CA GLY A 417 -57.15 -56.53 -67.49
C GLY A 417 -56.44 -57.86 -67.72
N ALA A 418 -57.19 -58.95 -67.96
CA ALA A 418 -56.66 -60.31 -68.11
C ALA A 418 -55.55 -60.41 -69.17
N HIS A 419 -55.66 -59.72 -70.31
CA HIS A 419 -54.63 -59.69 -71.35
C HIS A 419 -53.30 -59.05 -70.88
N LYS A 420 -53.35 -58.05 -70.00
CA LYS A 420 -52.14 -57.43 -69.42
C LYS A 420 -51.45 -58.36 -68.43
N ASN A 421 -52.23 -59.07 -67.60
CA ASN A 421 -51.70 -60.06 -66.66
C ASN A 421 -51.14 -61.29 -67.36
N LEU A 422 -51.78 -61.75 -68.44
CA LEU A 422 -51.25 -62.82 -69.29
C LEU A 422 -49.93 -62.41 -69.98
N ARG A 423 -49.84 -61.17 -70.48
CA ARG A 423 -48.60 -60.61 -71.05
C ARG A 423 -47.52 -60.35 -69.99
N ARG A 424 -47.88 -60.10 -68.73
CA ARG A 424 -46.94 -60.04 -67.61
C ARG A 424 -46.44 -61.44 -67.26
N ALA A 425 -47.34 -62.41 -67.13
CA ALA A 425 -47.01 -63.82 -66.86
C ALA A 425 -46.09 -64.43 -67.94
N GLU A 426 -46.29 -64.08 -69.21
CA GLU A 426 -45.39 -64.53 -70.27
C GLU A 426 -44.00 -63.88 -70.17
N ARG A 427 -43.93 -62.58 -69.85
CA ARG A 427 -42.66 -61.90 -69.60
C ARG A 427 -41.95 -62.42 -68.35
N ALA A 428 -42.70 -62.71 -67.29
CA ALA A 428 -42.23 -63.36 -66.08
C ALA A 428 -41.63 -64.73 -66.39
N ARG A 429 -42.36 -65.59 -67.11
CA ARG A 429 -41.87 -66.92 -67.54
C ARG A 429 -40.56 -66.83 -68.30
N ILE A 430 -40.45 -65.89 -69.25
CA ILE A 430 -39.22 -65.68 -70.03
C ILE A 430 -38.07 -65.18 -69.13
N MET A 431 -38.37 -64.32 -68.16
CA MET A 431 -37.38 -63.78 -67.22
C MET A 431 -36.85 -64.87 -66.28
N VAL A 432 -37.74 -65.68 -65.69
CA VAL A 432 -37.42 -66.82 -64.83
C VAL A 432 -36.69 -67.92 -65.61
N SER A 433 -37.11 -68.25 -66.84
CA SER A 433 -36.44 -69.26 -67.67
C SER A 433 -35.04 -68.84 -68.14
N ARG A 434 -34.77 -67.54 -68.17
CA ARG A 434 -33.45 -66.98 -68.50
C ARG A 434 -32.52 -66.90 -67.30
N MET A 435 -33.02 -67.17 -66.10
CA MET A 435 -32.16 -67.32 -64.94
C MET A 435 -31.32 -68.59 -65.14
N PRO A 436 -29.99 -68.50 -65.20
CA PRO A 436 -29.18 -69.70 -65.14
C PRO A 436 -29.50 -70.40 -63.81
N GLY A 437 -29.64 -71.73 -63.84
CA GLY A 437 -29.73 -72.55 -62.63
C GLY A 437 -28.44 -72.46 -61.84
N THR A 438 -28.24 -71.35 -61.11
CA THR A 438 -27.07 -71.10 -60.27
C THR A 438 -27.34 -71.58 -58.86
N SER A 439 -27.64 -72.86 -58.71
CA SER A 439 -27.66 -73.52 -57.39
C SER A 439 -26.28 -74.04 -56.96
N ASN A 440 -25.19 -73.83 -57.72
CA ASN A 440 -23.88 -74.41 -57.37
C ASN A 440 -22.62 -73.55 -57.65
N GLY A 441 -22.73 -72.24 -57.87
CA GLY A 441 -21.58 -71.42 -58.31
C GLY A 441 -21.09 -70.30 -57.37
N HIS A 442 -21.86 -69.86 -56.38
CA HIS A 442 -21.61 -68.57 -55.71
C HIS A 442 -21.59 -68.59 -54.18
N ILE A 443 -21.48 -69.77 -53.55
CA ILE A 443 -21.30 -69.87 -52.08
C ILE A 443 -19.87 -69.49 -51.64
N GLY A 444 -18.91 -69.35 -52.56
CA GLY A 444 -17.49 -69.12 -52.22
C GLY A 444 -17.02 -67.67 -52.08
N ARG A 445 -17.89 -66.64 -52.15
CA ARG A 445 -17.49 -65.22 -52.03
C ARG A 445 -18.56 -64.34 -51.37
N ILE A 446 -19.09 -64.79 -50.24
CA ILE A 446 -19.80 -63.92 -49.29
C ILE A 446 -18.90 -63.72 -48.09
#